data_AF-A0A3G6MIT0-F1
#
_entry.id   AF-A0A3G6MIT0-F1
#
_cell.length_a   1.000
_cell.length_b   1.000
_cell.length_c   1.000
_cell.angle_alpha   90.00
_cell.angle_beta   90.00
_cell.angle_gamma   90.00
#
_symmetry.space_group_name_H-M   'P 1'
#
loop_
_entity.id
_entity.type
_entity.pdbx_description
1 polymer ?
#
loop_
_entity_poly.entity_id
_entity_poly.type
_entity_poly.pdbx_seq_one_letter_code
_entity_poly.pdbx_strand_id
1 'polypeptide(L)'
;MYILKSSTNISIKNDTVFSNNKRYSGYLYELYSNNLDTLSIQGYFNGLQSDIEKKWYPNSKIMEYRIHSNGKKNGKQTAYWENGNKKFEFIAKDDVYEGQLKEWNVEGKLIHFANYKNGQENGTQKLWYDNGKIRANYVIIEGKRYGLLGTKNCRNVSDSIFIVK
;
A
#
# COMPACT_ATOMS: atom_id res chain seq x y z
N MET A 1 5.73 -25.67 0.32
CA MET A 1 5.32 -26.17 1.65
C MET A 1 4.62 -25.03 2.38
N TYR A 2 3.49 -25.29 3.03
CA TYR A 2 2.73 -24.30 3.80
C TYR A 2 2.85 -24.61 5.29
N ILE A 3 3.09 -23.62 6.14
CA ILE A 3 3.15 -23.79 7.61
C ILE A 3 2.33 -22.68 8.28
N LEU A 4 1.59 -23.03 9.33
CA LEU A 4 0.89 -22.05 10.14
C LEU A 4 1.94 -21.14 10.82
N LYS A 5 1.81 -19.83 10.65
CA LYS A 5 2.81 -18.87 11.15
C LYS A 5 3.03 -18.94 12.67
N SER A 6 2.00 -19.33 13.42
CA SER A 6 2.05 -19.50 14.89
C SER A 6 2.61 -20.85 15.34
N SER A 7 3.03 -21.74 14.44
CA SER A 7 3.63 -23.01 14.82
C SER A 7 4.93 -22.82 15.61
N THR A 8 5.15 -23.64 16.64
CA THR A 8 6.29 -23.53 17.57
C THR A 8 7.66 -23.74 16.93
N ASN A 9 7.70 -24.36 15.75
CA ASN A 9 8.91 -24.55 14.97
C ASN A 9 9.29 -23.34 14.11
N ILE A 10 8.42 -22.33 14.00
CA ILE A 10 8.71 -21.07 13.30
C ILE A 10 9.29 -20.05 14.27
N SER A 11 10.35 -19.38 13.86
CA SER A 11 10.91 -18.22 14.57
C SER A 11 11.37 -17.16 13.58
N ILE A 12 11.30 -15.90 13.99
CA ILE A 12 11.72 -14.75 13.18
C ILE A 12 12.83 -14.04 13.93
N LYS A 13 13.98 -13.84 13.28
CA LYS A 13 15.14 -13.10 13.82
C LYS A 13 15.66 -12.17 12.74
N ASN A 14 15.70 -10.86 13.01
CA ASN A 14 16.17 -9.83 12.08
C ASN A 14 15.57 -9.99 10.67
N ASP A 15 14.24 -9.98 10.57
CA ASP A 15 13.47 -10.15 9.33
C ASP A 15 13.71 -11.46 8.56
N THR A 16 14.42 -12.42 9.17
CA THR A 16 14.69 -13.73 8.62
C THR A 16 13.84 -14.78 9.33
N VAL A 17 13.07 -15.54 8.56
CA VAL A 17 12.24 -16.64 9.03
C VAL A 17 13.03 -17.93 9.06
N PHE A 18 12.91 -18.65 10.18
CA PHE A 18 13.48 -19.97 10.38
C PHE A 18 12.38 -20.99 10.67
N SER A 19 12.53 -22.20 10.16
CA SER A 19 11.79 -23.39 10.56
C SER A 19 12.77 -24.43 11.09
N ASN A 20 12.57 -24.90 12.33
CA ASN A 20 13.49 -25.84 13.01
C ASN A 20 14.96 -25.36 12.97
N ASN A 21 15.20 -24.08 13.29
CA ASN A 21 16.51 -23.40 13.24
C ASN A 21 17.20 -23.34 11.85
N LYS A 22 16.52 -23.72 10.76
CA LYS A 22 17.00 -23.55 9.38
C LYS A 22 16.24 -22.44 8.68
N ARG A 23 16.90 -21.69 7.80
CA ARG A 23 16.24 -20.65 7.00
C ARG A 23 15.08 -21.24 6.22
N TYR A 24 13.92 -20.61 6.32
CA TYR A 24 12.67 -21.14 5.81
C TYR A 24 12.48 -20.81 4.33
N SER A 25 12.03 -21.79 3.55
CA SER A 25 11.57 -21.60 2.17
C SER A 25 10.21 -22.26 2.01
N GLY A 26 9.20 -21.49 1.64
CA GLY A 26 7.81 -21.93 1.60
C GLY A 26 6.85 -20.78 1.88
N TYR A 27 5.63 -21.11 2.26
CA TYR A 27 4.60 -20.12 2.56
C TYR A 27 4.17 -20.25 4.02
N LEU A 28 4.17 -19.14 4.74
CA LEU A 28 3.49 -19.04 6.02
C LEU A 28 2.06 -18.57 5.79
N TYR A 29 1.11 -19.14 6.53
CA TYR A 29 -0.27 -18.69 6.51
C TYR A 29 -0.78 -18.38 7.92
N GLU A 30 -1.76 -17.49 8.00
CA GLU A 30 -2.49 -17.13 9.22
C GLU A 30 -3.98 -17.38 9.00
N LEU A 31 -4.69 -17.73 10.08
CA LEU A 31 -6.14 -17.96 10.05
C LEU A 31 -6.85 -16.93 10.93
N TYR A 32 -8.08 -16.61 10.56
CA TYR A 32 -8.99 -15.84 11.39
C TYR A 32 -9.43 -16.65 12.62
N SER A 33 -9.51 -16.02 13.79
CA SER A 33 -9.91 -16.70 15.03
C SER A 33 -11.39 -17.08 15.07
N ASN A 34 -12.26 -16.34 14.36
CA ASN A 34 -13.71 -16.50 14.42
C ASN A 34 -14.24 -17.58 13.47
N ASN A 35 -13.65 -17.76 12.30
CA ASN A 35 -14.13 -18.71 11.28
C ASN A 35 -13.05 -19.68 10.77
N LEU A 36 -11.81 -19.54 11.25
CA LEU A 36 -10.65 -20.33 10.83
C LEU A 36 -10.37 -20.28 9.31
N ASP A 37 -10.92 -19.30 8.59
CA ASP A 37 -10.60 -19.03 7.19
C ASP A 37 -9.24 -18.31 7.08
N THR A 38 -8.67 -18.31 5.89
CA THR A 38 -7.33 -17.78 5.63
C THR A 38 -7.32 -16.26 5.78
N LEU A 39 -6.57 -15.77 6.77
CA LEU A 39 -6.31 -14.35 6.97
C LEU A 39 -5.21 -13.85 6.03
N SER A 40 -4.11 -14.60 5.94
CA SER A 40 -2.94 -14.21 5.16
C SER A 40 -2.15 -15.41 4.66
N ILE A 41 -1.44 -15.24 3.55
CA ILE A 41 -0.41 -16.14 3.02
C ILE A 41 0.78 -15.29 2.61
N GLN A 42 1.98 -15.68 3.00
CA GLN A 42 3.22 -14.96 2.71
C GLN A 42 4.31 -15.95 2.27
N GLY A 43 4.90 -15.71 1.10
CA GLY A 43 6.01 -16.48 0.57
C GLY A 43 7.36 -16.07 1.18
N TYR A 44 8.22 -17.06 1.34
CA TYR A 44 9.58 -16.91 1.85
C TYR A 44 10.55 -17.77 1.04
N PHE A 45 11.74 -17.22 0.80
CA PHE A 45 12.87 -17.93 0.23
C PHE A 45 14.13 -17.63 1.04
N ASN A 46 14.78 -18.68 1.53
CA ASN A 46 15.97 -18.57 2.38
C ASN A 46 15.77 -17.62 3.58
N GLY A 47 14.57 -17.67 4.17
CA GLY A 47 14.14 -16.89 5.32
C GLY A 47 13.68 -15.47 4.99
N LEU A 48 13.92 -14.96 3.79
CA LEU A 48 13.49 -13.61 3.40
C LEU A 48 12.15 -13.66 2.69
N GLN A 49 11.32 -12.64 2.88
CA GLN A 49 10.03 -12.54 2.17
C GLN A 49 10.28 -12.50 0.66
N SER A 50 9.63 -13.41 -0.07
CA SER A 50 9.83 -13.57 -1.50
C SER A 50 8.59 -14.18 -2.12
N ASP A 51 8.30 -13.84 -3.38
CA ASP A 51 7.07 -14.18 -4.07
C ASP A 51 5.85 -13.42 -3.48
N ILE A 52 4.67 -14.04 -3.39
CA ILE A 52 3.44 -13.33 -3.08
C ILE A 52 3.18 -13.17 -1.59
N GLU A 53 2.54 -12.07 -1.24
CA GLU A 53 1.76 -11.90 -0.02
C GLU A 53 0.30 -11.64 -0.42
N LYS A 54 -0.61 -12.42 0.15
CA LYS A 54 -2.05 -12.26 0.00
C LYS A 54 -2.68 -12.09 1.36
N LYS A 55 -3.68 -11.22 1.46
CA LYS A 55 -4.56 -11.09 2.62
C LYS A 55 -5.99 -11.06 2.17
N TRP A 56 -6.87 -11.60 2.98
CA TRP A 56 -8.31 -11.63 2.73
C TRP A 56 -9.04 -10.85 3.81
N TYR A 57 -10.27 -10.50 3.52
CA TYR A 57 -11.27 -10.09 4.50
C TYR A 57 -11.92 -11.33 5.12
N PRO A 58 -12.64 -11.21 6.26
CA PRO A 58 -13.33 -12.34 6.89
C PRO A 58 -14.40 -13.00 6.01
N ASN A 59 -14.85 -12.30 4.96
CA ASN A 59 -15.81 -12.78 3.95
C ASN A 59 -15.12 -13.42 2.73
N SER A 60 -13.85 -13.82 2.87
CA SER A 60 -13.02 -14.48 1.86
C SER A 60 -12.72 -13.65 0.60
N LYS A 61 -13.08 -12.36 0.57
CA LYS A 61 -12.68 -11.45 -0.52
C LYS A 61 -11.22 -11.04 -0.35
N ILE A 62 -10.49 -10.92 -1.46
CA ILE A 62 -9.11 -10.45 -1.43
C ILE A 62 -9.04 -9.01 -0.90
N MET A 63 -8.16 -8.77 0.07
CA MET A 63 -7.89 -7.46 0.66
C MET A 63 -6.60 -6.87 0.08
N GLU A 64 -5.54 -7.68 0.03
CA GLU A 64 -4.24 -7.25 -0.51
C GLU A 64 -3.61 -8.36 -1.35
N TYR A 65 -2.95 -7.95 -2.43
CA TYR A 65 -2.05 -8.76 -3.23
C TYR A 65 -0.76 -7.99 -3.44
N ARG A 66 0.34 -8.55 -2.95
CA ARG A 66 1.66 -7.93 -2.95
C ARG A 66 2.69 -8.89 -3.49
N ILE A 67 3.69 -8.38 -4.20
CA ILE A 67 4.82 -9.17 -4.71
C ILE A 67 6.09 -8.68 -4.04
N HIS A 68 6.87 -9.62 -3.54
CA HIS A 68 8.15 -9.40 -2.89
C HIS A 68 9.26 -10.19 -3.58
N SER A 69 10.48 -9.69 -3.49
CA SER A 69 11.69 -10.39 -3.90
C SER A 69 12.82 -9.96 -2.96
N ASN A 70 13.56 -10.92 -2.42
CA ASN A 70 14.70 -10.69 -1.53
C ASN A 70 14.40 -9.76 -0.34
N GLY A 71 13.23 -9.94 0.30
CA GLY A 71 12.79 -9.16 1.45
C GLY A 71 12.21 -7.78 1.11
N LYS A 72 12.14 -7.41 -0.17
CA LYS A 72 11.66 -6.10 -0.63
C LYS A 72 10.43 -6.22 -1.50
N LYS A 73 9.55 -5.23 -1.49
CA LYS A 73 8.45 -5.12 -2.45
C LYS A 73 9.01 -4.92 -3.85
N ASN A 74 8.59 -5.78 -4.77
CA ASN A 74 9.05 -5.78 -6.15
C ASN A 74 7.92 -6.23 -7.07
N GLY A 75 7.56 -5.40 -8.04
CA GLY A 75 6.43 -5.64 -8.94
C GLY A 75 5.12 -5.03 -8.42
N LYS A 76 4.00 -5.55 -8.93
CA LYS A 76 2.67 -4.99 -8.72
C LYS A 76 2.15 -5.18 -7.31
N GLN A 77 1.69 -4.10 -6.70
CA GLN A 77 1.06 -4.03 -5.39
C GLN A 77 -0.38 -3.57 -5.57
N THR A 78 -1.35 -4.31 -5.06
CA THR A 78 -2.78 -4.00 -5.19
C THR A 78 -3.49 -4.23 -3.86
N ALA A 79 -4.40 -3.34 -3.50
CA ALA A 79 -5.34 -3.57 -2.42
C ALA A 79 -6.76 -3.26 -2.86
N TYR A 80 -7.72 -3.81 -2.14
CA TYR A 80 -9.14 -3.70 -2.39
C TYR A 80 -9.86 -3.27 -1.12
N TRP A 81 -10.98 -2.58 -1.28
CA TRP A 81 -11.98 -2.38 -0.24
C TRP A 81 -12.81 -3.66 -0.08
N GLU A 82 -13.51 -3.80 1.05
CA GLU A 82 -14.33 -4.98 1.35
C GLU A 82 -15.50 -5.18 0.37
N ASN A 83 -15.96 -4.11 -0.29
CA ASN A 83 -16.93 -4.20 -1.37
C ASN A 83 -16.35 -4.74 -2.70
N GLY A 84 -15.03 -4.94 -2.78
CA GLY A 84 -14.32 -5.45 -3.95
C GLY A 84 -13.76 -4.36 -4.87
N ASN A 85 -14.07 -3.08 -4.63
CA ASN A 85 -13.47 -1.98 -5.39
C ASN A 85 -11.98 -1.90 -5.09
N LYS A 86 -11.16 -1.51 -6.08
CA LYS A 86 -9.74 -1.24 -5.83
C LYS A 86 -9.61 -0.14 -4.80
N LYS A 87 -8.62 -0.26 -3.92
CA LYS A 87 -8.21 0.75 -2.94
C LYS A 87 -6.97 1.47 -3.43
N PHE A 88 -5.96 0.71 -3.83
CA PHE A 88 -4.78 1.25 -4.53
C PHE A 88 -4.17 0.22 -5.46
N GLU A 89 -3.38 0.72 -6.41
CA GLU A 89 -2.53 -0.06 -7.30
C GLU A 89 -1.28 0.75 -7.64
N PHE A 90 -0.10 0.13 -7.51
CA PHE A 90 1.18 0.71 -7.92
C PHE A 90 2.22 -0.38 -8.23
N ILE A 91 3.33 0.01 -8.85
CA ILE A 91 4.52 -0.86 -9.00
C ILE A 91 5.57 -0.43 -7.99
N ALA A 92 6.15 -1.40 -7.29
CA ALA A 92 7.33 -1.21 -6.46
C ALA A 92 8.57 -1.77 -7.16
N LYS A 93 9.71 -1.11 -6.99
CA LYS A 93 11.03 -1.62 -7.34
C LYS A 93 11.94 -1.41 -6.15
N ASP A 94 12.39 -2.48 -5.50
CA ASP A 94 13.20 -2.44 -4.29
C ASP A 94 12.65 -1.51 -3.20
N ASP A 95 11.38 -1.70 -2.85
CA ASP A 95 10.59 -0.90 -1.89
C ASP A 95 10.23 0.54 -2.30
N VAL A 96 10.70 1.03 -3.45
CA VAL A 96 10.34 2.37 -3.92
C VAL A 96 9.24 2.34 -5.00
N TYR A 97 8.41 3.38 -5.05
CA TYR A 97 7.41 3.53 -6.12
C TYR A 97 8.07 3.71 -7.48
N GLU A 98 7.53 3.04 -8.50
CA GLU A 98 7.96 3.15 -9.89
C GLU A 98 6.74 3.24 -10.81
N GLY A 99 6.74 4.18 -11.75
CA GLY A 99 5.63 4.38 -12.68
C GLY A 99 4.37 4.93 -12.01
N GLN A 100 3.21 4.39 -12.36
CA GLN A 100 1.92 4.95 -11.93
C GLN A 100 1.47 4.42 -10.57
N LEU A 101 0.98 5.34 -9.74
CA LEU A 101 0.19 5.07 -8.55
C LEU A 101 -1.24 5.55 -8.78
N LYS A 102 -2.20 4.70 -8.41
CA LYS A 102 -3.64 5.01 -8.42
C LYS A 102 -4.26 4.62 -7.10
N GLU A 103 -5.08 5.49 -6.54
CA GLU A 103 -5.87 5.22 -5.33
C GLU A 103 -7.32 5.62 -5.57
N TRP A 104 -8.22 4.79 -5.06
CA TRP A 104 -9.65 4.98 -5.21
C TRP A 104 -10.32 4.95 -3.84
N ASN A 105 -11.41 5.72 -3.70
CA ASN A 105 -12.25 5.66 -2.52
C ASN A 105 -13.13 4.40 -2.51
N VAL A 106 -13.90 4.20 -1.44
CA VAL A 106 -14.77 3.02 -1.28
C VAL A 106 -15.80 2.90 -2.40
N GLU A 107 -16.27 4.01 -2.97
CA GLU A 107 -17.21 4.03 -4.10
C GLU A 107 -16.57 3.67 -5.45
N GLY A 108 -15.24 3.48 -5.48
CA GLY A 108 -14.49 3.19 -6.70
C GLY A 108 -14.11 4.42 -7.52
N LYS A 109 -14.26 5.63 -6.97
CA LYS A 109 -13.83 6.87 -7.63
C LYS A 109 -12.33 7.07 -7.42
N LEU A 110 -11.61 7.41 -8.49
CA LEU A 110 -10.18 7.72 -8.43
C LEU A 110 -9.98 9.04 -7.65
N ILE A 111 -9.25 8.98 -6.54
CA ILE A 111 -8.98 10.12 -5.67
C ILE A 111 -7.52 10.56 -5.69
N HIS A 112 -6.63 9.71 -6.20
CA HIS A 112 -5.22 10.03 -6.35
C HIS A 112 -4.64 9.30 -7.56
N PHE A 113 -3.96 10.08 -8.41
CA PHE A 113 -3.15 9.60 -9.50
C PHE A 113 -1.80 10.28 -9.42
N ALA A 114 -0.75 9.48 -9.43
CA ALA A 114 0.60 9.98 -9.34
C ALA A 114 1.55 9.19 -10.24
N ASN A 115 2.62 9.86 -10.68
CA ASN A 115 3.71 9.23 -11.41
C ASN A 115 5.00 9.34 -10.60
N TYR A 116 5.73 8.24 -10.51
CA TYR A 116 6.98 8.10 -9.78
C TYR A 116 8.09 7.57 -10.68
N LYS A 117 9.32 7.97 -10.38
CA LYS A 117 10.55 7.41 -10.93
C LYS A 117 11.57 7.29 -9.80
N ASN A 118 12.06 6.08 -9.54
CA ASN A 118 13.00 5.80 -8.45
C ASN A 118 12.50 6.33 -7.08
N GLY A 119 11.21 6.15 -6.79
CA GLY A 119 10.59 6.60 -5.53
C GLY A 119 10.26 8.09 -5.43
N GLN A 120 10.59 8.90 -6.44
CA GLN A 120 10.31 10.33 -6.45
C GLN A 120 9.19 10.67 -7.42
N GLU A 121 8.31 11.60 -7.05
CA GLU A 121 7.28 12.13 -7.96
C GLU A 121 7.93 12.69 -9.23
N ASN A 122 7.50 12.23 -10.40
CA ASN A 122 8.03 12.66 -11.69
C ASN A 122 6.93 12.62 -12.75
N GLY A 123 6.65 13.73 -13.41
CA GLY A 123 5.51 13.85 -14.32
C GLY A 123 4.23 14.30 -13.60
N THR A 124 3.07 13.94 -14.15
CA THR A 124 1.78 14.51 -13.73
C THR A 124 1.25 13.88 -12.44
N GLN A 125 0.66 14.73 -11.60
CA GLN A 125 0.07 14.38 -10.32
C GLN A 125 -1.33 15.00 -10.24
N LYS A 126 -2.32 14.23 -9.81
CA LYS A 126 -3.69 14.72 -9.67
C LYS A 126 -4.38 14.08 -8.48
N LEU A 127 -5.00 14.93 -7.67
CA LEU A 127 -5.75 14.54 -6.48
C LEU A 127 -7.15 15.12 -6.58
N TRP A 128 -8.13 14.34 -6.14
CA TRP A 128 -9.54 14.73 -6.10
C TRP A 128 -10.09 14.57 -4.68
N TYR A 129 -11.08 15.37 -4.34
CA TYR A 129 -11.97 15.09 -3.22
C TYR A 129 -12.99 14.02 -3.62
N ASP A 130 -13.67 13.40 -2.64
CA ASP A 130 -14.69 12.37 -2.91
C ASP A 130 -15.88 12.87 -3.75
N ASN A 131 -16.13 14.18 -3.72
CA ASN A 131 -17.13 14.84 -4.57
C ASN A 131 -16.65 15.08 -6.02
N GLY A 132 -15.45 14.61 -6.38
CA GLY A 132 -14.87 14.73 -7.72
C GLY A 132 -14.20 16.08 -8.02
N LYS A 133 -14.23 17.05 -7.10
CA LYS A 133 -13.51 18.34 -7.30
C LYS A 133 -12.01 18.11 -7.23
N ILE A 134 -11.27 18.82 -8.09
CA ILE A 134 -9.80 18.80 -8.08
C ILE A 134 -9.31 19.41 -6.75
N ARG A 135 -8.51 18.63 -6.03
CA ARG A 135 -7.79 19.05 -4.83
C ARG A 135 -6.40 19.57 -5.20
N ALA A 136 -5.71 18.87 -6.10
CA ALA A 136 -4.41 19.29 -6.64
C ALA A 136 -4.27 18.77 -8.08
N ASN A 137 -3.57 19.52 -8.92
CA ASN A 137 -3.28 19.17 -10.29
C ASN A 137 -1.99 19.87 -10.71
N TYR A 138 -0.89 19.13 -10.74
CA TYR A 138 0.44 19.67 -10.99
C TYR A 138 1.33 18.65 -11.72
N VAL A 139 2.44 19.13 -12.26
CA VAL A 139 3.46 18.31 -12.92
C VAL A 139 4.81 18.57 -12.26
N ILE A 140 5.62 17.52 -12.14
CA ILE A 140 7.03 17.64 -11.77
C ILE A 140 7.90 17.50 -13.00
N ILE A 141 8.70 18.53 -13.26
CA ILE A 141 9.67 18.62 -14.35
C ILE A 141 11.00 18.98 -13.70
N GLU A 142 12.00 18.11 -13.83
CA GLU A 142 13.35 18.30 -13.26
C GLU A 142 13.32 18.61 -11.75
N GLY A 143 12.47 17.91 -11.00
CA GLY A 143 12.31 18.08 -9.55
C GLY A 143 11.53 19.33 -9.14
N LYS A 144 11.12 20.20 -10.08
CA LYS A 144 10.32 21.40 -9.81
C LYS A 144 8.85 21.15 -10.06
N ARG A 145 8.01 21.71 -9.21
CA ARG A 145 6.54 21.54 -9.24
C ARG A 145 5.87 22.71 -9.97
N TYR A 146 4.99 22.39 -10.91
CA TYR A 146 4.22 23.37 -11.70
C TYR A 146 2.73 23.05 -11.68
N GLY A 147 1.89 24.00 -11.27
CA GLY A 147 0.44 23.86 -11.28
C GLY A 147 -0.20 24.07 -9.89
N LEU A 148 -1.41 23.55 -9.73
CA LEU A 148 -2.19 23.65 -8.50
C LEU A 148 -1.71 22.62 -7.48
N LEU A 149 -0.98 23.06 -6.45
CA LEU A 149 -0.46 22.18 -5.39
C LEU A 149 -1.45 21.91 -4.25
N GLY A 150 -2.62 22.55 -4.29
CA GLY A 150 -3.62 22.47 -3.23
C GLY A 150 -4.39 23.77 -3.10
N THR A 151 -5.50 23.71 -2.36
CA THR A 151 -6.19 24.91 -1.88
C THR A 151 -5.55 25.35 -0.56
N LYS A 152 -4.92 26.54 -0.54
CA LYS A 152 -4.60 27.21 0.71
C LYS A 152 -5.87 27.90 1.17
N ASN A 153 -6.46 27.47 2.29
CA ASN A 153 -7.59 28.17 2.87
C ASN A 153 -7.12 29.59 3.25
N CYS A 154 -7.67 30.61 2.60
CA CYS A 154 -7.47 31.99 3.02
C CYS A 154 -8.22 32.18 4.35
N ARG A 155 -7.55 32.69 5.38
CA ARG A 155 -8.26 33.34 6.50
C ARG A 155 -8.59 34.76 6.07
N ASN A 156 -9.84 35.17 6.24
CA ASN A 156 -10.15 36.59 6.10
C ASN A 156 -9.54 37.34 7.27
N VAL A 157 -9.09 38.57 7.01
CA VAL A 157 -8.51 39.44 8.06
C VAL A 157 -9.52 39.65 9.20
N SER A 158 -10.82 39.68 8.90
CA SER A 158 -11.92 39.75 9.88
C SER A 158 -11.97 38.60 10.88
N ASP A 159 -11.54 37.39 10.49
CA ASP A 159 -11.60 36.19 11.34
C ASP A 159 -10.55 36.25 12.47
N SER A 160 -9.67 37.25 12.46
CA SER A 160 -8.64 37.49 13.47
C SER A 160 -8.94 38.69 14.39
N ILE A 161 -10.02 39.45 14.13
CA ILE A 161 -10.28 40.74 14.80
C ILE A 161 -11.16 40.60 16.07
N PHE A 162 -11.84 39.48 16.27
CA PHE A 162 -12.71 39.30 17.44
C PHE A 162 -12.19 38.23 18.41
N ILE A 163 -11.07 38.54 19.05
CA ILE A 163 -10.82 38.06 20.42
C ILE A 163 -10.71 39.33 21.27
N VAL A 164 -11.85 39.95 21.53
CA VAL A 164 -11.95 40.98 22.57
C VAL A 164 -12.17 40.21 23.88
N LYS A 165 -11.17 40.31 24.74
CA LYS A 165 -11.11 39.69 26.06
C LYS A 165 -12.00 40.43 27.05
#